data_AF-A0A4Y9SNG5-F1
#
_entry.id   AF-A0A4Y9SNG5-F1
#
_cell.length_a   1.000
_cell.length_b   1.000
_cell.length_c   1.000
_cell.angle_alpha   90.00
_cell.angle_beta   90.00
_cell.angle_gamma   90.00
#
_symmetry.space_group_name_H-M   'P 1'
#
loop_
_entity.id
_entity.type
_entity.pdbx_description
1 polymer ?
#
loop_
_entity_poly.entity_id
_entity_poly.type
_entity_poly.pdbx_seq_one_letter_code
_entity_poly.pdbx_strand_id
1 'polypeptide(L)'
;MPAAVHTQEALRAALASGKPTPLDALTPYGKREAIRRMVWRENKMVSFSYVPLTRELDHEQLAAVLRFLDLDYYLPMLDNRLVGPPLRLPAPSEQVEQDLHLLRQFEDEDHARRAEATAPATEIGAPAVLRRYQELFGARLNPATLTAQPLGDLLPLFDAAALAANDNPASPALDDMLWVHRELTARGIDTRRTLDYGVLYAMLAARRFEQARAFAATRPHLADLPIPQVVDPLGSGFKGRSAFAYDAQSNTLTRQALPSPSGTELVMVVGAGCHNSDNALQAIHDDAALQARLRGANLLLVSAPNAPIETHLITEWNAANPAMPIRAPFSVQEWQAIEVTGIPSFYLLRNGKVVDQRKGWPDEGKAELVKLIDAAAQ
;
A
#
# COMPACT_ATOMS: atom_id res chain seq x y z
N MET A 1 7.43 -0.67 35.49
CA MET A 1 6.84 -0.54 34.14
C MET A 1 5.41 -1.04 34.21
N PRO A 2 4.45 -0.40 33.52
CA PRO A 2 3.08 -0.92 33.46
C PRO A 2 3.05 -2.33 32.86
N ALA A 3 2.07 -3.13 33.25
CA ALA A 3 1.87 -4.46 32.69
C ALA A 3 1.54 -4.37 31.19
N ALA A 4 1.94 -5.40 30.43
CA ALA A 4 1.57 -5.52 29.02
C ALA A 4 0.04 -5.59 28.87
N VAL A 5 -0.46 -4.95 27.82
CA VAL A 5 -1.88 -4.86 27.50
C VAL A 5 -2.21 -5.85 26.39
N HIS A 6 -2.96 -6.88 26.73
CA HIS A 6 -3.34 -7.92 25.78
C HIS A 6 -4.74 -7.73 25.20
N THR A 7 -5.60 -6.88 25.80
CA THR A 7 -6.99 -6.69 25.36
C THR A 7 -7.38 -5.21 25.23
N GLN A 8 -8.44 -4.93 24.47
CA GLN A 8 -8.96 -3.57 24.30
C GLN A 8 -9.48 -3.00 25.63
N GLU A 9 -10.09 -3.82 26.47
CA GLU A 9 -10.59 -3.44 27.80
C GLU A 9 -9.42 -3.08 28.73
N ALA A 10 -8.34 -3.87 28.70
CA ALA A 10 -7.13 -3.59 29.47
C ALA A 10 -6.49 -2.27 29.02
N LEU A 11 -6.46 -1.98 27.71
CA LEU A 11 -5.99 -0.70 27.19
C LEU A 11 -6.85 0.46 27.71
N ARG A 12 -8.18 0.33 27.59
CA ARG A 12 -9.13 1.35 28.06
C ARG A 12 -9.00 1.58 29.57
N ALA A 13 -8.88 0.51 30.36
CA ALA A 13 -8.69 0.61 31.80
C ALA A 13 -7.37 1.29 32.16
N ALA A 14 -6.27 0.97 31.46
CA ALA A 14 -4.98 1.61 31.67
C ALA A 14 -5.07 3.12 31.36
N LEU A 15 -5.68 3.50 30.24
CA LEU A 15 -5.87 4.90 29.85
C LEU A 15 -6.80 5.67 30.79
N ALA A 16 -7.88 5.05 31.28
CA ALA A 16 -8.83 5.65 32.21
C ALA A 16 -8.27 5.79 33.65
N SER A 17 -7.20 5.08 33.99
CA SER A 17 -6.62 5.09 35.34
C SER A 17 -5.97 6.42 35.73
N GLY A 18 -5.73 7.32 34.77
CA GLY A 18 -5.01 8.58 34.97
C GLY A 18 -3.51 8.42 35.26
N LYS A 19 -2.99 7.18 35.31
CA LYS A 19 -1.55 6.92 35.45
C LYS A 19 -0.84 7.10 34.11
N PRO A 20 0.39 7.63 34.09
CA PRO A 20 1.19 7.68 32.87
C PRO A 20 1.40 6.29 32.26
N THR A 21 1.31 6.24 30.95
CA THR A 21 1.53 5.08 30.08
C THR A 21 2.63 5.39 29.07
N PRO A 22 3.30 4.39 28.47
CA PRO A 22 4.27 4.66 27.41
C PRO A 22 3.69 5.41 26.20
N LEU A 23 2.37 5.30 25.97
CA LEU A 23 1.67 6.06 24.92
C LEU A 23 1.66 7.57 25.17
N ASP A 24 1.98 8.04 26.39
CA ASP A 24 2.10 9.47 26.71
C ASP A 24 3.41 10.10 26.18
N ALA A 25 4.30 9.30 25.59
CA ALA A 25 5.43 9.80 24.81
C ALA A 25 5.02 10.41 23.45
N LEU A 26 3.80 10.10 22.98
CA LEU A 26 3.20 10.70 21.78
C LEU A 26 2.57 12.05 22.13
N THR A 27 2.46 12.93 21.13
CA THR A 27 1.59 14.11 21.20
C THR A 27 0.13 13.70 21.43
N PRO A 28 -0.75 14.59 21.94
CA PRO A 28 -2.17 14.27 22.09
C PRO A 28 -2.83 13.79 20.79
N TYR A 29 -2.46 14.38 19.65
CA TYR A 29 -2.96 13.94 18.33
C TYR A 29 -2.38 12.57 17.95
N GLY A 30 -1.06 12.39 18.03
CA GLY A 30 -0.39 11.12 17.73
C GLY A 30 -0.92 9.96 18.58
N LYS A 31 -1.20 10.20 19.86
CA LYS A 31 -1.81 9.22 20.77
C LYS A 31 -3.22 8.82 20.32
N ARG A 32 -4.07 9.79 19.98
CA ARG A 32 -5.42 9.52 19.44
C ARG A 32 -5.35 8.70 18.16
N GLU A 33 -4.46 9.09 17.25
CA GLU A 33 -4.24 8.40 15.97
C GLU A 33 -3.74 6.97 16.15
N ALA A 34 -2.77 6.76 17.05
CA ALA A 34 -2.27 5.42 17.36
C ALA A 34 -3.39 4.52 17.90
N ILE A 35 -4.17 5.00 18.88
CA ILE A 35 -5.26 4.23 19.49
C ILE A 35 -6.39 3.96 18.48
N ARG A 36 -6.81 4.98 17.73
CA ARG A 36 -7.91 4.89 16.75
C ARG A 36 -7.62 3.83 15.69
N ARG A 37 -6.35 3.61 15.34
CA ARG A 37 -5.94 2.66 14.31
C ARG A 37 -5.62 1.26 14.83
N MET A 38 -5.82 0.98 16.13
CA MET A 38 -5.71 -0.37 16.67
C MET A 38 -7.00 -1.15 16.42
N VAL A 39 -6.89 -2.27 15.72
CA VAL A 39 -7.99 -3.20 15.45
C VAL A 39 -7.85 -4.41 16.35
N TRP A 40 -8.93 -4.76 17.04
CA TRP A 40 -8.99 -5.86 17.99
C TRP A 40 -9.99 -6.91 17.50
N ARG A 41 -9.63 -8.19 17.63
CA ARG A 41 -10.52 -9.34 17.40
C ARG A 41 -10.25 -10.38 18.47
N GLU A 42 -11.30 -10.92 19.08
CA GLU A 42 -11.20 -11.99 20.09
C GLU A 42 -10.15 -11.71 21.19
N ASN A 43 -10.13 -10.47 21.71
CA ASN A 43 -9.17 -10.03 22.73
C ASN A 43 -7.70 -10.10 22.30
N LYS A 44 -7.41 -9.97 21.00
CA LYS A 44 -6.06 -9.79 20.47
C LYS A 44 -6.04 -8.63 19.49
N MET A 45 -4.96 -7.85 19.51
CA MET A 45 -4.74 -6.82 18.50
C MET A 45 -4.32 -7.52 17.20
N VAL A 46 -5.11 -7.33 16.15
CA VAL A 46 -4.88 -7.96 14.83
C VAL A 46 -4.29 -7.00 13.81
N SER A 47 -4.39 -5.69 14.05
CA SER A 47 -3.78 -4.66 13.22
C SER A 47 -3.58 -3.38 14.02
N PHE A 48 -2.57 -2.61 13.67
CA PHE A 48 -2.34 -1.26 14.17
C PHE A 48 -1.59 -0.44 13.11
N SER A 49 -1.66 0.89 13.20
CA SER A 49 -0.79 1.75 12.40
C SER A 49 0.49 2.07 13.17
N TYR A 50 1.63 1.74 12.58
CA TYR A 50 2.94 2.13 13.11
C TYR A 50 3.31 3.58 12.80
N VAL A 51 2.58 4.28 11.90
CA VAL A 51 2.96 5.63 11.43
C VAL A 51 3.08 6.64 12.57
N PRO A 52 2.12 6.78 13.51
CA PRO A 52 2.29 7.69 14.65
C PRO A 52 3.51 7.32 15.51
N LEU A 53 3.76 6.02 15.70
CA LEU A 53 4.86 5.52 16.52
C LEU A 53 6.22 5.86 15.87
N THR A 54 6.42 5.51 14.61
CA THR A 54 7.69 5.77 13.92
C THR A 54 7.88 7.24 13.58
N ARG A 55 6.82 8.05 13.56
CA ARG A 55 6.90 9.50 13.35
C ARG A 55 7.32 10.25 14.61
N GLU A 56 6.73 9.92 15.76
CA GLU A 56 6.84 10.75 16.98
C GLU A 56 7.73 10.17 18.09
N LEU A 57 8.19 8.92 17.97
CA LEU A 57 8.98 8.26 19.01
C LEU A 57 10.45 8.09 18.59
N ASP A 58 11.34 8.19 19.56
CA ASP A 58 12.69 7.66 19.46
C ASP A 58 12.71 6.14 19.73
N HIS A 59 13.90 5.54 19.69
CA HIS A 59 14.10 4.11 19.90
C HIS A 59 13.57 3.62 21.26
N GLU A 60 13.94 4.31 22.34
CA GLU A 60 13.59 3.88 23.71
C GLU A 60 12.08 4.00 23.94
N GLN A 61 11.49 5.10 23.47
CA GLN A 61 10.05 5.34 23.55
C GLN A 61 9.27 4.32 22.70
N LEU A 62 9.72 4.03 21.48
CA LEU A 62 9.12 3.02 20.62
C LEU A 62 9.16 1.64 21.30
N ALA A 63 10.32 1.22 21.81
CA ALA A 63 10.47 -0.04 22.52
C ALA A 63 9.56 -0.13 23.74
N ALA A 64 9.42 0.95 24.51
CA ALA A 64 8.51 1.00 25.66
C ALA A 64 7.02 0.87 25.25
N VAL A 65 6.61 1.51 24.16
CA VAL A 65 5.24 1.40 23.62
C VAL A 65 4.98 0.00 23.08
N LEU A 66 5.90 -0.57 22.29
CA LEU A 66 5.73 -1.91 21.75
C LEU A 66 5.63 -2.95 22.86
N ARG A 67 6.48 -2.87 23.89
CA ARG A 67 6.37 -3.76 25.06
C ARG A 67 5.07 -3.62 25.82
N PHE A 68 4.59 -2.38 25.97
CA PHE A 68 3.31 -2.12 26.61
C PHE A 68 2.14 -2.72 25.83
N LEU A 69 2.25 -2.83 24.51
CA LEU A 69 1.23 -3.39 23.63
C LEU A 69 1.46 -4.87 23.28
N ASP A 70 2.46 -5.53 23.89
CA ASP A 70 2.85 -6.91 23.59
C ASP A 70 3.26 -7.12 22.11
N LEU A 71 4.03 -6.16 21.59
CA LEU A 71 4.44 -6.03 20.19
C LEU A 71 5.96 -5.93 20.01
N ASP A 72 6.78 -6.36 20.98
CA ASP A 72 8.25 -6.22 20.93
C ASP A 72 8.87 -6.81 19.64
N TYR A 73 8.23 -7.81 19.06
CA TYR A 73 8.69 -8.46 17.83
C TYR A 73 8.75 -7.53 16.61
N TYR A 74 8.01 -6.41 16.61
CA TYR A 74 8.06 -5.40 15.55
C TYR A 74 9.24 -4.43 15.67
N LEU A 75 9.92 -4.38 16.82
CA LEU A 75 10.94 -3.36 17.08
C LEU A 75 12.03 -3.35 16.01
N PRO A 76 12.67 -4.46 15.61
CA PRO A 76 13.73 -4.42 14.59
C PRO A 76 13.26 -3.84 13.25
N MET A 77 12.03 -4.15 12.85
CA MET A 77 11.45 -3.64 11.60
C MET A 77 11.15 -2.14 11.68
N LEU A 78 10.58 -1.69 12.81
CA LEU A 78 10.16 -0.29 12.99
C LEU A 78 11.34 0.64 13.32
N ASP A 79 12.39 0.11 13.95
CA ASP A 79 13.60 0.86 14.29
C ASP A 79 14.32 1.39 13.04
N ASN A 80 14.36 0.58 11.98
CA ASN A 80 14.88 0.98 10.67
C ASN A 80 14.12 2.15 10.03
N ARG A 81 12.93 2.51 10.55
CA ARG A 81 12.14 3.66 10.08
C ARG A 81 12.35 4.92 10.89
N LEU A 82 13.17 4.88 11.94
CA LEU A 82 13.45 6.01 12.83
C LEU A 82 14.52 6.96 12.24
N VAL A 83 14.35 7.34 10.97
CA VAL A 83 15.30 8.21 10.26
C VAL A 83 15.03 9.67 10.62
N GLY A 84 16.03 10.33 11.21
CA GLY A 84 15.92 11.73 11.66
C GLY A 84 15.29 11.86 13.06
N PRO A 85 15.16 13.10 13.56
CA PRO A 85 14.56 13.37 14.88
C PRO A 85 13.05 13.08 14.88
N PRO A 86 12.44 12.77 16.04
CA PRO A 86 10.99 12.65 16.15
C PRO A 86 10.25 13.89 15.63
N LEU A 87 9.24 13.67 14.79
CA LEU A 87 8.44 14.72 14.18
C LEU A 87 7.17 14.97 15.01
N ARG A 88 7.18 16.02 15.84
CA ARG A 88 6.07 16.42 16.70
C ARG A 88 5.59 17.82 16.32
N LEU A 89 4.41 17.92 15.73
CA LEU A 89 3.78 19.20 15.36
C LEU A 89 2.70 19.59 16.38
N PRO A 90 2.26 20.86 16.40
CA PRO A 90 1.05 21.25 17.14
C PRO A 90 -0.16 20.40 16.75
N ALA A 91 -1.16 20.36 17.62
CA ALA A 91 -2.42 19.68 17.30
C ALA A 91 -3.05 20.28 16.03
N PRO A 92 -3.65 19.46 15.16
CA PRO A 92 -4.40 19.96 14.03
C PRO A 92 -5.68 20.66 14.49
N SER A 93 -6.25 21.46 13.59
CA SER A 93 -7.61 21.96 13.72
C SER A 93 -8.61 20.80 13.75
N GLU A 94 -9.64 20.95 14.58
CA GLU A 94 -10.65 19.91 14.80
C GLU A 94 -11.30 19.46 13.49
N GLN A 95 -11.61 20.41 12.60
CA GLN A 95 -12.20 20.10 11.30
C GLN A 95 -11.29 19.22 10.44
N VAL A 96 -9.98 19.49 10.38
CA VAL A 96 -9.05 18.69 9.57
C VAL A 96 -8.89 17.28 10.13
N GLU A 97 -8.83 17.14 11.46
CA GLU A 97 -8.82 15.82 12.10
C GLU A 97 -10.10 15.04 11.79
N GLN A 98 -11.27 15.70 11.86
CA GLN A 98 -12.55 15.10 11.54
C GLN A 98 -12.66 14.69 10.06
N ASP A 99 -12.25 15.57 9.14
CA ASP A 99 -12.26 15.30 7.69
C ASP A 99 -11.38 14.08 7.37
N LEU A 100 -10.20 13.96 7.97
CA LEU A 100 -9.30 12.82 7.77
C LEU A 100 -9.91 11.52 8.31
N HIS A 101 -10.57 11.60 9.46
CA HIS A 101 -11.27 10.45 10.02
C HIS A 101 -12.41 9.98 9.11
N LEU A 102 -13.21 10.91 8.58
CA LEU A 102 -14.30 10.60 7.63
C LEU A 102 -13.78 9.97 6.34
N LEU A 103 -12.66 10.46 5.81
CA LEU A 103 -12.05 9.87 4.60
C LEU A 103 -11.60 8.43 4.84
N ARG A 104 -10.95 8.14 5.96
CA ARG A 104 -10.49 6.78 6.30
C ARG A 104 -11.64 5.82 6.55
N GLN A 105 -12.66 6.26 7.28
CA GLN A 105 -13.86 5.46 7.47
C GLN A 105 -14.51 5.11 6.12
N PHE A 106 -14.61 6.10 5.23
CA PHE A 106 -15.13 5.89 3.89
C PHE A 106 -14.27 4.91 3.08
N GLU A 107 -12.94 5.01 3.14
CA GLU A 107 -12.01 4.07 2.51
C GLU A 107 -12.21 2.63 3.04
N ASP A 108 -12.30 2.46 4.36
CA ASP A 108 -12.50 1.15 4.97
C ASP A 108 -13.85 0.52 4.55
N GLU A 109 -14.93 1.32 4.55
CA GLU A 109 -16.26 0.90 4.11
C GLU A 109 -16.29 0.56 2.61
N ASP A 110 -15.65 1.40 1.79
CA ASP A 110 -15.53 1.18 0.35
C ASP A 110 -14.72 -0.09 0.05
N HIS A 111 -13.59 -0.29 0.74
CA HIS A 111 -12.77 -1.48 0.61
C HIS A 111 -13.55 -2.74 1.00
N ALA A 112 -14.29 -2.72 2.12
CA ALA A 112 -15.13 -3.85 2.55
C ALA A 112 -16.21 -4.18 1.51
N ARG A 113 -16.92 -3.16 1.00
CA ARG A 113 -17.93 -3.30 -0.05
C ARG A 113 -17.34 -3.93 -1.33
N ARG A 114 -16.16 -3.49 -1.76
CA ARG A 114 -15.45 -4.02 -2.94
C ARG A 114 -14.91 -5.42 -2.68
N ALA A 115 -14.56 -5.74 -1.44
CA ALA A 115 -14.13 -7.07 -1.05
C ALA A 115 -15.25 -8.13 -1.21
N GLU A 116 -16.49 -7.77 -0.90
CA GLU A 116 -17.67 -8.65 -0.97
C GLU A 116 -18.24 -8.82 -2.39
N ALA A 117 -18.03 -7.84 -3.29
CA ALA A 117 -18.54 -7.89 -4.65
C ALA A 117 -17.92 -9.07 -5.45
N THR A 118 -18.77 -9.95 -6.00
CA THR A 118 -18.37 -11.22 -6.64
C THR A 118 -18.41 -11.19 -8.18
N ALA A 119 -18.89 -10.11 -8.80
CA ALA A 119 -19.09 -9.97 -10.26
C ALA A 119 -18.75 -8.53 -10.70
N PRO A 120 -18.51 -8.26 -12.01
CA PRO A 120 -17.65 -7.17 -12.44
C PRO A 120 -18.23 -5.82 -12.04
N ALA A 121 -17.54 -5.12 -11.15
CA ALA A 121 -17.80 -3.71 -10.87
C ALA A 121 -17.49 -2.93 -12.17
N THR A 122 -18.52 -2.76 -13.01
CA THR A 122 -18.47 -1.86 -14.16
C THR A 122 -18.44 -0.39 -13.74
N GLU A 123 -18.62 -0.11 -12.45
CA GLU A 123 -18.36 1.18 -11.84
C GLU A 123 -17.09 1.06 -11.00
N ILE A 124 -15.99 1.52 -11.61
CA ILE A 124 -14.66 1.66 -11.04
C ILE A 124 -14.78 2.22 -9.62
N GLY A 125 -14.24 1.52 -8.61
CA GLY A 125 -14.22 1.97 -7.21
C GLY A 125 -13.14 3.02 -6.91
N ALA A 126 -12.04 3.02 -7.67
CA ALA A 126 -10.93 3.97 -7.54
C ALA A 126 -11.21 5.49 -7.78
N PRO A 127 -12.38 5.95 -8.27
CA PRO A 127 -12.79 7.35 -8.18
C PRO A 127 -13.56 7.67 -6.88
N ALA A 128 -14.04 6.70 -6.10
CA ALA A 128 -14.89 6.97 -4.95
C ALA A 128 -14.10 7.62 -3.81
N VAL A 129 -12.99 7.00 -3.39
CA VAL A 129 -12.10 7.55 -2.36
C VAL A 129 -11.49 8.87 -2.83
N LEU A 130 -11.02 8.93 -4.08
CA LEU A 130 -10.47 10.17 -4.65
C LEU A 130 -11.49 11.31 -4.68
N ARG A 131 -12.75 11.06 -5.10
CA ARG A 131 -13.80 12.09 -5.07
C ARG A 131 -14.09 12.54 -3.64
N ARG A 132 -14.19 11.59 -2.70
CA ARG A 132 -14.44 11.91 -1.29
C ARG A 132 -13.31 12.76 -0.70
N TYR A 133 -12.08 12.44 -1.04
CA TYR A 133 -10.90 13.23 -0.69
C TYR A 133 -10.99 14.66 -1.28
N GLN A 134 -11.34 14.80 -2.56
CA GLN A 134 -11.48 16.10 -3.21
C GLN A 134 -12.58 16.96 -2.56
N GLU A 135 -13.71 16.36 -2.19
CA GLU A 135 -14.80 17.03 -1.47
C GLU A 135 -14.36 17.58 -0.11
N LEU A 136 -13.59 16.80 0.65
CA LEU A 136 -13.17 17.15 2.01
C LEU A 136 -11.97 18.11 2.03
N PHE A 137 -11.03 17.96 1.09
CA PHE A 137 -9.71 18.61 1.17
C PHE A 137 -9.37 19.52 0.00
N GLY A 138 -10.08 19.45 -1.13
CA GLY A 138 -9.68 20.14 -2.37
C GLY A 138 -9.51 21.66 -2.20
N ALA A 139 -10.35 22.31 -1.38
CA ALA A 139 -10.22 23.75 -1.11
C ALA A 139 -8.95 24.12 -0.30
N ARG A 140 -8.40 23.17 0.47
CA ARG A 140 -7.23 23.36 1.34
C ARG A 140 -5.91 23.00 0.66
N LEU A 141 -5.98 22.22 -0.42
CA LEU A 141 -4.83 21.63 -1.11
C LEU A 141 -4.57 22.34 -2.43
N ASN A 142 -4.07 23.57 -2.32
CA ASN A 142 -3.38 24.24 -3.41
C ASN A 142 -2.27 25.15 -2.84
N PRO A 143 -1.26 25.53 -3.65
CA PRO A 143 -0.11 26.28 -3.14
C PRO A 143 -0.49 27.61 -2.46
N ALA A 144 -1.54 28.29 -2.91
CA ALA A 144 -1.95 29.57 -2.33
C ALA A 144 -2.56 29.39 -0.93
N THR A 145 -3.35 28.34 -0.70
CA THR A 145 -4.02 28.10 0.58
C THR A 145 -3.14 27.34 1.58
N LEU A 146 -2.20 26.52 1.12
CA LEU A 146 -1.29 25.75 1.98
C LEU A 146 -0.43 26.63 2.89
N THR A 147 0.09 27.74 2.37
CA THR A 147 0.89 28.70 3.14
C THR A 147 0.14 29.28 4.35
N ALA A 148 -1.19 29.37 4.26
CA ALA A 148 -2.05 29.87 5.33
C ALA A 148 -2.53 28.77 6.30
N GLN A 149 -2.32 27.48 5.99
CA GLN A 149 -2.74 26.40 6.88
C GLN A 149 -1.93 26.41 8.19
N PRO A 150 -2.54 26.15 9.34
CA PRO A 150 -1.82 25.90 10.58
C PRO A 150 -0.80 24.78 10.42
N LEU A 151 0.35 24.89 11.09
CA LEU A 151 1.41 23.87 10.99
C LEU A 151 0.90 22.46 11.39
N GLY A 152 0.02 22.38 12.40
CA GLY A 152 -0.58 21.12 12.84
C GLY A 152 -1.44 20.43 11.78
N ASP A 153 -2.00 21.19 10.83
CA ASP A 153 -2.91 20.66 9.80
C ASP A 153 -2.14 19.97 8.67
N LEU A 154 -0.86 20.29 8.48
CA LEU A 154 -0.06 19.77 7.36
C LEU A 154 0.14 18.25 7.43
N LEU A 155 0.26 17.66 8.63
CA LEU A 155 0.39 16.20 8.74
C LEU A 155 -0.89 15.45 8.36
N PRO A 156 -2.07 15.77 8.90
CA PRO A 156 -3.32 15.18 8.42
C PRO A 156 -3.58 15.41 6.92
N LEU A 157 -3.26 16.59 6.39
CA LEU A 157 -3.39 16.89 4.97
C LEU A 157 -2.48 16.00 4.11
N PHE A 158 -1.24 15.80 4.55
CA PHE A 158 -0.32 14.85 3.92
C PHE A 158 -0.88 13.43 3.96
N ASP A 159 -1.37 12.98 5.12
CA ASP A 159 -1.90 11.63 5.31
C ASP A 159 -3.18 11.40 4.47
N ALA A 160 -4.03 12.42 4.29
CA ALA A 160 -5.20 12.36 3.41
C ALA A 160 -4.81 12.24 1.93
N ALA A 161 -3.88 13.07 1.48
CA ALA A 161 -3.38 13.03 0.11
C ALA A 161 -2.66 11.71 -0.20
N ALA A 162 -1.87 11.20 0.75
CA ALA A 162 -1.21 9.91 0.65
C ALA A 162 -2.22 8.76 0.54
N LEU A 163 -3.31 8.77 1.31
CA LEU A 163 -4.38 7.78 1.24
C LEU A 163 -5.02 7.76 -0.15
N ALA A 164 -5.45 8.93 -0.65
CA ALA A 164 -6.05 9.04 -1.97
C ALA A 164 -5.07 8.68 -3.11
N ALA A 165 -3.79 9.05 -2.98
CA ALA A 165 -2.75 8.68 -3.93
C ALA A 165 -2.45 7.16 -3.88
N ASN A 166 -2.50 6.50 -2.73
CA ASN A 166 -2.24 5.05 -2.68
C ASN A 166 -3.37 4.23 -3.33
N ASP A 167 -4.63 4.65 -3.18
CA ASP A 167 -5.76 4.00 -3.88
C ASP A 167 -5.74 4.34 -5.39
N ASN A 168 -5.34 5.57 -5.75
CA ASN A 168 -5.24 6.03 -7.14
C ASN A 168 -3.92 6.78 -7.43
N PRO A 169 -2.82 6.06 -7.72
CA PRO A 169 -1.46 6.65 -7.78
C PRO A 169 -1.26 7.74 -8.82
N ALA A 170 -1.89 7.63 -9.98
CA ALA A 170 -1.75 8.62 -11.04
C ALA A 170 -2.68 9.83 -10.88
N SER A 171 -3.42 9.92 -9.77
CA SER A 171 -4.37 11.01 -9.51
C SER A 171 -3.69 12.33 -9.09
N PRO A 172 -4.43 13.46 -9.12
CA PRO A 172 -3.93 14.73 -8.59
C PRO A 172 -3.56 14.71 -7.10
N ALA A 173 -4.03 13.73 -6.32
CA ALA A 173 -3.70 13.63 -4.90
C ALA A 173 -2.19 13.44 -4.65
N LEU A 174 -1.45 12.84 -5.60
CA LEU A 174 0.01 12.81 -5.51
C LEU A 174 0.61 14.22 -5.59
N ASP A 175 0.11 15.07 -6.47
CA ASP A 175 0.61 16.45 -6.58
C ASP A 175 0.28 17.26 -5.31
N ASP A 176 -0.89 17.06 -4.72
CA ASP A 176 -1.25 17.64 -3.43
C ASP A 176 -0.30 17.18 -2.30
N MET A 177 0.01 15.88 -2.25
CA MET A 177 0.97 15.31 -1.30
C MET A 177 2.36 15.95 -1.45
N LEU A 178 2.81 16.18 -2.69
CA LEU A 178 4.06 16.89 -2.97
C LEU A 178 4.00 18.35 -2.56
N TRP A 179 2.85 19.01 -2.66
CA TRP A 179 2.70 20.39 -2.23
C TRP A 179 2.79 20.52 -0.71
N VAL A 180 2.10 19.64 0.02
CA VAL A 180 2.18 19.60 1.50
C VAL A 180 3.61 19.28 1.96
N HIS A 181 4.28 18.33 1.30
CA HIS A 181 5.68 18.00 1.59
C HIS A 181 6.62 19.20 1.41
N ARG A 182 6.47 19.93 0.29
CA ARG A 182 7.26 21.15 0.03
C ARG A 182 6.97 22.24 1.06
N GLU A 183 5.72 22.41 1.47
CA GLU A 183 5.34 23.38 2.50
C GLU A 183 5.97 23.05 3.86
N LEU A 184 5.95 21.77 4.26
CA LEU A 184 6.65 21.30 5.47
C LEU A 184 8.15 21.63 5.41
N THR A 185 8.79 21.33 4.28
CA THR A 185 10.21 21.65 4.05
C THR A 185 10.48 23.15 4.10
N ALA A 186 9.63 23.98 3.47
CA ALA A 186 9.75 25.43 3.45
C ALA A 186 9.61 26.05 4.86
N ARG A 187 8.84 25.42 5.75
CA ARG A 187 8.72 25.79 7.17
C ARG A 187 9.84 25.22 8.06
N GLY A 188 10.87 24.60 7.47
CA GLY A 188 12.01 24.05 8.20
C GLY A 188 11.71 22.75 8.95
N ILE A 189 10.64 22.03 8.59
CA ILE A 189 10.30 20.74 9.19
C ILE A 189 11.15 19.64 8.55
N ASP A 190 11.74 18.79 9.39
CA ASP A 190 12.46 17.60 8.92
C ASP A 190 11.47 16.54 8.41
N THR A 191 11.57 16.20 7.12
CA THR A 191 10.65 15.28 6.43
C THR A 191 11.10 13.83 6.39
N ARG A 192 12.27 13.50 6.97
CA ARG A 192 12.83 12.15 6.92
C ARG A 192 11.97 11.12 7.64
N ARG A 193 11.29 11.52 8.71
CA ARG A 193 10.36 10.67 9.45
C ARG A 193 9.09 10.42 8.64
N THR A 194 8.98 9.26 8.00
CA THR A 194 7.79 8.76 7.28
C THR A 194 7.40 9.51 6.00
N LEU A 195 7.64 10.82 5.90
CA LEU A 195 7.11 11.65 4.81
C LEU A 195 7.92 11.47 3.52
N ASP A 196 9.24 11.54 3.60
CA ASP A 196 10.12 11.35 2.44
C ASP A 196 9.91 9.97 1.79
N TYR A 197 9.85 8.91 2.61
CA TYR A 197 9.53 7.58 2.12
C TYR A 197 8.12 7.48 1.53
N GLY A 198 7.12 8.10 2.16
CA GLY A 198 5.75 8.15 1.64
C GLY A 198 5.67 8.81 0.26
N VAL A 199 6.37 9.94 0.07
CA VAL A 199 6.43 10.63 -1.22
C VAL A 199 7.10 9.76 -2.28
N LEU A 200 8.24 9.15 -1.95
CA LEU A 200 8.94 8.27 -2.87
C LEU A 200 8.06 7.07 -3.26
N TYR A 201 7.41 6.44 -2.27
CA TYR A 201 6.48 5.33 -2.49
C TYR A 201 5.37 5.73 -3.47
N ALA A 202 4.70 6.85 -3.23
CA ALA A 202 3.61 7.32 -4.08
C ALA A 202 4.07 7.66 -5.51
N MET A 203 5.25 8.27 -5.68
CA MET A 203 5.84 8.50 -7.00
C MET A 203 6.11 7.19 -7.76
N LEU A 204 6.65 6.17 -7.09
CA LEU A 204 6.93 4.86 -7.70
C LEU A 204 5.64 4.11 -8.06
N ALA A 205 4.63 4.16 -7.19
CA ALA A 205 3.29 3.62 -7.47
C ALA A 205 2.68 4.30 -8.70
N ALA A 206 2.84 5.62 -8.82
CA ALA A 206 2.37 6.43 -9.94
C ALA A 206 3.22 6.33 -11.21
N ARG A 207 4.27 5.49 -11.21
CA ARG A 207 5.25 5.34 -12.30
C ARG A 207 6.00 6.63 -12.67
N ARG A 208 6.11 7.58 -11.75
CA ARG A 208 6.90 8.82 -11.90
C ARG A 208 8.39 8.58 -11.57
N PHE A 209 9.01 7.58 -12.20
CA PHE A 209 10.35 7.09 -11.85
C PHE A 209 11.45 8.16 -11.94
N GLU A 210 11.42 9.04 -12.95
CA GLU A 210 12.41 10.13 -13.04
C GLU A 210 12.27 11.14 -11.91
N GLN A 211 11.04 11.48 -11.52
CA GLN A 211 10.79 12.36 -10.37
C GLN A 211 11.25 11.69 -9.08
N ALA A 212 10.97 10.39 -8.91
CA ALA A 212 11.44 9.58 -7.79
C ALA A 212 12.97 9.59 -7.69
N ARG A 213 13.67 9.41 -8.82
CA ARG A 213 15.14 9.48 -8.91
C ARG A 213 15.67 10.83 -8.47
N ALA A 214 15.13 11.91 -9.02
CA ALA A 214 15.52 13.27 -8.64
C ALA A 214 15.24 13.57 -7.16
N PHE A 215 14.11 13.08 -6.64
CA PHE A 215 13.74 13.23 -5.24
C PHE A 215 14.71 12.49 -4.31
N ALA A 216 15.05 11.23 -4.61
CA ALA A 216 15.99 10.42 -3.84
C ALA A 216 17.43 10.94 -3.91
N ALA A 217 17.87 11.48 -5.07
CA ALA A 217 19.22 12.01 -5.26
C ALA A 217 19.57 13.18 -4.31
N THR A 218 18.58 13.87 -3.77
CA THR A 218 18.76 14.97 -2.81
C THR A 218 18.63 14.52 -1.35
N ARG A 219 18.45 13.21 -1.10
CA ARG A 219 18.14 12.64 0.22
C ARG A 219 19.02 11.42 0.52
N PRO A 220 20.13 11.59 1.28
CA PRO A 220 21.07 10.50 1.55
C PRO A 220 20.43 9.23 2.14
N HIS A 221 19.42 9.37 3.00
CA HIS A 221 18.73 8.23 3.60
C HIS A 221 17.83 7.42 2.64
N LEU A 222 17.65 7.88 1.39
CA LEU A 222 16.95 7.17 0.33
C LEU A 222 17.90 6.73 -0.80
N ALA A 223 19.20 7.05 -0.72
CA ALA A 223 20.14 6.86 -1.82
C ALA A 223 20.32 5.38 -2.22
N ASP A 224 20.16 4.47 -1.26
CA ASP A 224 20.33 3.04 -1.47
C ASP A 224 19.07 2.35 -2.02
N LEU A 225 17.95 3.07 -2.15
CA LEU A 225 16.73 2.50 -2.72
C LEU A 225 16.87 2.35 -4.23
N PRO A 226 16.83 1.13 -4.78
CA PRO A 226 16.98 0.92 -6.21
C PRO A 226 15.73 1.42 -6.94
N ILE A 227 15.87 2.51 -7.69
CA ILE A 227 14.82 3.03 -8.58
C ILE A 227 15.16 2.57 -10.00
N PRO A 228 14.36 1.70 -10.62
CA PRO A 228 14.70 1.16 -11.94
C PRO A 228 14.68 2.20 -13.05
N GLN A 229 15.51 2.01 -14.07
CA GLN A 229 15.39 2.74 -15.33
C GLN A 229 14.17 2.25 -16.10
N VAL A 230 13.54 3.12 -16.90
CA VAL A 230 12.36 2.75 -17.68
C VAL A 230 12.63 2.89 -19.17
N VAL A 231 12.36 1.81 -19.89
CA VAL A 231 12.31 1.77 -21.35
C VAL A 231 10.86 1.55 -21.74
N ASP A 232 10.22 2.58 -22.29
CA ASP A 232 8.84 2.53 -22.77
C ASP A 232 8.79 2.64 -24.30
N PRO A 233 8.90 1.51 -25.04
CA PRO A 233 8.80 1.52 -26.49
C PRO A 233 7.35 1.70 -27.00
N LEU A 234 6.34 1.58 -26.12
CA LEU A 234 4.93 1.69 -26.51
C LEU A 234 4.46 3.15 -26.51
N GLY A 235 5.06 3.98 -25.64
CA GLY A 235 4.75 5.39 -25.49
C GLY A 235 3.37 5.66 -24.88
N SER A 236 3.04 6.95 -24.75
CA SER A 236 1.80 7.42 -24.12
C SER A 236 0.53 7.17 -24.95
N GLY A 237 0.67 6.96 -26.26
CA GLY A 237 -0.45 6.72 -27.18
C GLY A 237 -1.00 5.28 -27.16
N PHE A 238 -0.26 4.34 -26.55
CA PHE A 238 -0.64 2.92 -26.54
C PHE A 238 -2.01 2.69 -25.90
N LYS A 239 -2.77 1.74 -26.46
CA LYS A 239 -4.08 1.30 -25.97
C LYS A 239 -4.06 -0.21 -25.80
N GLY A 240 -4.45 -0.68 -24.63
CA GLY A 240 -4.48 -2.10 -24.28
C GLY A 240 -3.79 -2.36 -22.93
N ARG A 241 -3.67 -3.63 -22.56
CA ARG A 241 -2.92 -4.02 -21.36
C ARG A 241 -1.43 -4.06 -21.66
N SER A 242 -0.63 -3.46 -20.79
CA SER A 242 0.81 -3.60 -20.80
C SER A 242 1.36 -3.86 -19.40
N ALA A 243 2.55 -4.47 -19.36
CA ALA A 243 3.27 -4.73 -18.12
C ALA A 243 4.76 -4.47 -18.33
N PHE A 244 5.46 -4.16 -17.26
CA PHE A 244 6.91 -4.15 -17.24
C PHE A 244 7.45 -5.55 -17.05
N ALA A 245 8.39 -5.92 -17.92
CA ALA A 245 9.39 -6.93 -17.63
C ALA A 245 10.56 -6.26 -16.91
N TYR A 246 11.02 -6.84 -15.81
CA TYR A 246 12.14 -6.33 -15.02
C TYR A 246 13.40 -7.15 -15.28
N ASP A 247 14.48 -6.47 -15.62
CA ASP A 247 15.84 -7.02 -15.67
C ASP A 247 16.62 -6.56 -14.44
N ALA A 248 16.93 -7.50 -13.56
CA ALA A 248 17.65 -7.24 -12.32
C ALA A 248 19.13 -6.86 -12.55
N GLN A 249 19.77 -7.33 -13.64
CA GLN A 249 21.18 -7.05 -13.89
C GLN A 249 21.40 -5.59 -14.28
N SER A 250 20.53 -5.07 -15.15
CA SER A 250 20.56 -3.68 -15.59
C SER A 250 19.68 -2.74 -14.75
N ASN A 251 18.96 -3.28 -13.75
CA ASN A 251 17.93 -2.57 -12.99
C ASN A 251 16.98 -1.78 -13.91
N THR A 252 16.46 -2.44 -14.94
CA THR A 252 15.67 -1.82 -16.01
C THR A 252 14.29 -2.46 -16.13
N LEU A 253 13.27 -1.62 -16.22
CA LEU A 253 11.90 -1.98 -16.55
C LEU A 253 11.65 -1.70 -18.02
N THR A 254 11.31 -2.73 -18.78
CA THR A 254 10.89 -2.57 -20.18
C THR A 254 9.39 -2.78 -20.29
N ARG A 255 8.65 -1.78 -20.74
CA ARG A 255 7.21 -1.89 -20.94
C ARG A 255 6.94 -2.75 -22.18
N GLN A 256 6.09 -3.76 -22.01
CA GLN A 256 5.72 -4.71 -23.05
C GLN A 256 4.21 -4.76 -23.20
N ALA A 257 3.74 -4.76 -24.45
CA ALA A 257 2.34 -5.00 -24.74
C ALA A 257 2.01 -6.45 -24.37
N LEU A 258 0.91 -6.65 -23.67
CA LEU A 258 0.35 -7.98 -23.48
C LEU A 258 -0.60 -8.30 -24.64
N PRO A 259 -0.72 -9.57 -25.03
CA PRO A 259 -1.73 -9.98 -26.00
C PRO A 259 -3.11 -9.47 -25.58
N SER A 260 -3.91 -9.06 -26.56
CA SER A 260 -5.32 -8.75 -26.32
C SER A 260 -5.97 -9.97 -25.66
N PRO A 261 -6.66 -9.79 -24.52
CA PRO A 261 -7.25 -10.91 -23.81
C PRO A 261 -8.34 -11.56 -24.69
N SER A 262 -8.03 -12.73 -25.24
CA SER A 262 -8.93 -13.54 -26.05
C SER A 262 -9.03 -14.93 -25.44
N GLY A 263 -10.25 -15.46 -25.32
CA GLY A 263 -10.47 -16.74 -24.64
C GLY A 263 -10.35 -16.60 -23.13
N THR A 264 -9.86 -17.66 -22.49
CA THR A 264 -9.76 -17.74 -21.03
C THR A 264 -8.33 -17.47 -20.56
N GLU A 265 -8.20 -16.64 -19.52
CA GLU A 265 -6.93 -16.25 -18.90
C GLU A 265 -7.12 -16.23 -17.38
N LEU A 266 -6.17 -16.79 -16.64
CA LEU A 266 -6.11 -16.63 -15.19
C LEU A 266 -5.08 -15.54 -14.86
N VAL A 267 -5.48 -14.50 -14.14
CA VAL A 267 -4.53 -13.52 -13.59
C VAL A 267 -4.38 -13.76 -12.09
N MET A 268 -3.13 -13.90 -11.64
CA MET A 268 -2.81 -13.98 -10.22
C MET A 268 -2.05 -12.71 -9.83
N VAL A 269 -2.56 -12.00 -8.82
CA VAL A 269 -1.91 -10.84 -8.22
C VAL A 269 -1.24 -11.27 -6.92
N VAL A 270 0.05 -10.97 -6.78
CA VAL A 270 0.86 -11.26 -5.59
C VAL A 270 1.55 -10.00 -5.08
N GLY A 271 2.06 -10.04 -3.85
CA GLY A 271 2.86 -8.96 -3.30
C GLY A 271 3.90 -9.42 -2.28
N ALA A 272 4.97 -8.66 -2.14
CA ALA A 272 6.10 -8.93 -1.26
C ALA A 272 5.73 -8.72 0.21
N GLY A 273 6.30 -9.53 1.10
CA GLY A 273 6.05 -9.45 2.55
C GLY A 273 4.63 -9.88 2.96
N CYS A 274 3.84 -10.43 2.03
CA CYS A 274 2.54 -11.03 2.31
C CYS A 274 2.71 -12.54 2.46
N HIS A 275 2.58 -13.05 3.70
CA HIS A 275 2.72 -14.48 3.99
C HIS A 275 1.82 -15.38 3.13
N ASN A 276 0.59 -14.93 2.83
CA ASN A 276 -0.31 -15.68 1.95
C ASN A 276 0.18 -15.73 0.50
N SER A 277 0.83 -14.66 0.01
CA SER A 277 1.42 -14.64 -1.33
C SER A 277 2.61 -15.59 -1.39
N ASP A 278 3.46 -15.57 -0.37
CA ASP A 278 4.61 -16.48 -0.26
C ASP A 278 4.15 -17.95 -0.24
N ASN A 279 3.14 -18.28 0.58
CA ASN A 279 2.59 -19.63 0.66
C ASN A 279 1.98 -20.10 -0.67
N ALA A 280 1.27 -19.21 -1.39
CA ALA A 280 0.69 -19.54 -2.68
C ALA A 280 1.76 -19.78 -3.76
N LEU A 281 2.77 -18.89 -3.82
CA LEU A 281 3.91 -19.01 -4.73
C LEU A 281 4.71 -20.28 -4.45
N GLN A 282 4.99 -20.60 -3.18
CA GLN A 282 5.67 -21.82 -2.79
C GLN A 282 4.87 -23.07 -3.19
N ALA A 283 3.57 -23.10 -2.93
CA ALA A 283 2.71 -24.23 -3.31
C ALA A 283 2.64 -24.45 -4.83
N ILE A 284 2.74 -23.38 -5.63
CA ILE A 284 2.85 -23.46 -7.09
C ILE A 284 4.24 -23.96 -7.51
N HIS A 285 5.30 -23.46 -6.89
CA HIS A 285 6.68 -23.87 -7.17
C HIS A 285 6.88 -25.38 -6.94
N ASP A 286 6.33 -25.91 -5.86
CA ASP A 286 6.53 -27.30 -5.44
C ASP A 286 5.69 -28.33 -6.22
N ASP A 287 4.73 -27.91 -7.05
CA ASP A 287 3.83 -28.80 -7.79
C ASP A 287 3.87 -28.61 -9.31
N ALA A 288 4.70 -29.42 -9.99
CA ALA A 288 4.82 -29.40 -11.43
C ALA A 288 3.50 -29.69 -12.19
N ALA A 289 2.59 -30.48 -11.63
CA ALA A 289 1.29 -30.77 -12.24
C ALA A 289 0.37 -29.54 -12.17
N LEU A 290 0.36 -28.83 -11.04
CA LEU A 290 -0.34 -27.55 -10.90
C LEU A 290 0.24 -26.51 -11.86
N GLN A 291 1.56 -26.40 -11.97
CA GLN A 291 2.19 -25.48 -12.95
C GLN A 291 1.77 -25.78 -14.39
N ALA A 292 1.68 -27.06 -14.76
CA ALA A 292 1.23 -27.45 -16.09
C ALA A 292 -0.23 -27.03 -16.35
N ARG A 293 -1.12 -27.22 -15.35
CA ARG A 293 -2.51 -26.74 -15.42
C ARG A 293 -2.59 -25.22 -15.54
N LEU A 294 -1.82 -24.48 -14.73
CA LEU A 294 -1.78 -23.02 -14.76
C LEU A 294 -1.31 -22.48 -16.13
N ARG A 295 -0.31 -23.12 -16.74
CA ARG A 295 0.10 -22.78 -18.12
C ARG A 295 -1.03 -23.05 -19.12
N GLY A 296 -1.74 -24.17 -18.98
CA GLY A 296 -2.92 -24.47 -19.80
C GLY A 296 -4.06 -23.45 -19.65
N ALA A 297 -4.16 -22.80 -18.49
CA ALA A 297 -5.11 -21.73 -18.20
C ALA A 297 -4.62 -20.32 -18.58
N ASN A 298 -3.50 -20.23 -19.31
CA ASN A 298 -2.83 -18.96 -19.67
C ASN A 298 -2.55 -18.07 -18.45
N LEU A 299 -2.01 -18.64 -17.37
CA LEU A 299 -1.68 -17.87 -16.16
C LEU A 299 -0.79 -16.65 -16.49
N LEU A 300 -1.24 -15.49 -16.04
CA LEU A 300 -0.46 -14.27 -15.97
C LEU A 300 -0.26 -13.88 -14.50
N LEU A 301 0.97 -13.99 -14.03
CA LEU A 301 1.35 -13.65 -12.66
C LEU A 301 1.85 -12.20 -12.62
N VAL A 302 1.27 -11.39 -11.75
CA VAL A 302 1.58 -9.96 -11.65
C VAL A 302 1.68 -9.45 -10.23
N SER A 303 2.42 -8.35 -10.03
CA SER A 303 2.31 -7.54 -8.81
C SER A 303 1.05 -6.68 -8.82
N ALA A 304 0.71 -6.04 -7.70
CA ALA A 304 -0.43 -5.11 -7.65
C ALA A 304 -0.24 -3.88 -8.57
N PRO A 305 -1.28 -3.45 -9.32
CA PRO A 305 -1.18 -2.35 -10.29
C PRO A 305 -1.11 -0.96 -9.64
N ASN A 306 -1.56 -0.82 -8.39
CA ASN A 306 -1.56 0.43 -7.62
C ASN A 306 -0.37 0.53 -6.65
N ALA A 307 0.54 -0.44 -6.62
CA ALA A 307 1.71 -0.45 -5.74
C ALA A 307 3.00 -0.11 -6.50
N PRO A 308 4.07 0.34 -5.80
CA PRO A 308 5.42 0.33 -6.35
C PRO A 308 5.81 -1.04 -6.87
N ILE A 309 6.76 -1.06 -7.80
CA ILE A 309 7.22 -2.30 -8.40
C ILE A 309 8.16 -3.02 -7.42
N GLU A 310 7.78 -4.22 -7.03
CA GLU A 310 8.50 -5.05 -6.06
C GLU A 310 9.64 -5.81 -6.75
N THR A 311 10.69 -5.08 -7.10
CA THR A 311 11.83 -5.61 -7.86
C THR A 311 12.49 -6.81 -7.20
N HIS A 312 12.54 -6.88 -5.87
CA HIS A 312 13.08 -8.02 -5.13
C HIS A 312 12.27 -9.31 -5.37
N LEU A 313 10.96 -9.26 -5.12
CA LEU A 313 10.04 -10.38 -5.38
C LEU A 313 10.13 -10.85 -6.83
N ILE A 314 10.12 -9.92 -7.78
CA ILE A 314 10.21 -10.23 -9.21
C ILE A 314 11.56 -10.90 -9.54
N THR A 315 12.67 -10.42 -8.97
CA THR A 315 14.00 -10.98 -9.21
C THR A 315 14.10 -12.41 -8.73
N GLU A 316 13.76 -12.64 -7.45
CA GLU A 316 13.89 -13.96 -6.82
C GLU A 316 13.00 -14.99 -7.50
N TRP A 317 11.72 -14.65 -7.71
CA TRP A 317 10.78 -15.56 -8.35
C TRP A 317 11.15 -15.85 -9.80
N ASN A 318 11.47 -14.83 -10.61
CA ASN A 318 11.72 -15.04 -12.04
C ASN A 318 13.02 -15.83 -12.28
N ALA A 319 14.01 -15.71 -11.40
CA ALA A 319 15.22 -16.53 -11.44
C ALA A 319 14.91 -18.01 -11.16
N ALA A 320 14.03 -18.29 -10.19
CA ALA A 320 13.63 -19.65 -9.83
C ALA A 320 12.58 -20.26 -10.79
N ASN A 321 11.75 -19.44 -11.43
CA ASN A 321 10.58 -19.85 -12.22
C ASN A 321 10.52 -19.13 -13.59
N PRO A 322 11.52 -19.29 -14.47
CA PRO A 322 11.59 -18.54 -15.74
C PRO A 322 10.42 -18.79 -16.69
N ALA A 323 9.71 -19.92 -16.54
CA ALA A 323 8.53 -20.25 -17.35
C ALA A 323 7.24 -19.55 -16.89
N MET A 324 7.21 -18.94 -15.71
CA MET A 324 6.05 -18.23 -15.16
C MET A 324 6.49 -16.95 -14.44
N PRO A 325 7.06 -15.97 -15.16
CA PRO A 325 7.61 -14.78 -14.54
C PRO A 325 6.50 -13.89 -13.97
N ILE A 326 6.74 -13.31 -12.79
CA ILE A 326 5.99 -12.15 -12.29
C ILE A 326 6.31 -10.96 -13.19
N ARG A 327 5.27 -10.23 -13.60
CA ARG A 327 5.37 -8.95 -14.29
C ARG A 327 4.74 -7.84 -13.46
N ALA A 328 5.15 -6.59 -13.66
CA ALA A 328 4.52 -5.47 -12.98
C ALA A 328 3.53 -4.76 -13.91
N PRO A 329 2.23 -4.65 -13.57
CA PRO A 329 1.28 -3.89 -14.38
C PRO A 329 1.74 -2.45 -14.59
N PHE A 330 1.59 -1.93 -15.82
CA PHE A 330 2.01 -0.57 -16.15
C PHE A 330 1.21 0.47 -15.37
N SER A 331 -0.13 0.41 -15.42
CA SER A 331 -1.01 1.34 -14.72
C SER A 331 -2.32 0.70 -14.29
N VAL A 332 -2.96 1.27 -13.26
CA VAL A 332 -4.31 0.88 -12.84
C VAL A 332 -5.33 1.01 -13.99
N GLN A 333 -5.21 2.04 -14.82
CA GLN A 333 -6.17 2.30 -15.89
C GLN A 333 -6.15 1.22 -17.00
N GLU A 334 -4.97 0.72 -17.37
CA GLU A 334 -4.86 -0.38 -18.33
C GLU A 334 -5.38 -1.71 -17.76
N TRP A 335 -5.36 -1.83 -16.44
CA TRP A 335 -5.73 -3.03 -15.69
C TRP A 335 -7.06 -2.89 -14.96
N GLN A 336 -7.91 -1.94 -15.36
CA GLN A 336 -9.17 -1.58 -14.68
C GLN A 336 -10.19 -2.73 -14.51
N ALA A 337 -10.04 -3.83 -15.25
CA ALA A 337 -10.85 -5.02 -15.05
C ALA A 337 -10.48 -5.79 -13.77
N ILE A 338 -9.29 -5.55 -13.22
CA ILE A 338 -8.74 -6.23 -12.04
C ILE A 338 -8.74 -5.25 -10.88
N GLU A 339 -9.67 -5.46 -9.97
CA GLU A 339 -9.77 -4.69 -8.74
C GLU A 339 -9.14 -5.44 -7.57
N VAL A 340 -7.95 -4.98 -7.17
CA VAL A 340 -7.16 -5.61 -6.10
C VAL A 340 -7.65 -5.11 -4.75
N THR A 341 -8.33 -5.98 -4.02
CA THR A 341 -8.86 -5.77 -2.64
C THR A 341 -8.20 -6.71 -1.62
N GLY A 342 -7.13 -7.38 -2.05
CA GLY A 342 -6.38 -8.33 -1.25
C GLY A 342 -5.38 -9.11 -2.09
N ILE A 343 -4.33 -9.61 -1.45
CA ILE A 343 -3.30 -10.45 -2.06
C ILE A 343 -3.04 -11.72 -1.20
N PRO A 344 -2.75 -12.87 -1.83
CA PRO A 344 -2.84 -13.09 -3.26
C PRO A 344 -4.30 -13.05 -3.71
N SER A 345 -4.54 -12.72 -4.97
CA SER A 345 -5.87 -12.78 -5.58
C SER A 345 -5.80 -13.39 -6.96
N PHE A 346 -6.84 -14.12 -7.33
CA PHE A 346 -6.94 -14.90 -8.55
C PHE A 346 -8.18 -14.44 -9.30
N TYR A 347 -8.02 -14.03 -10.54
CA TYR A 347 -9.08 -13.52 -11.39
C TYR A 347 -9.16 -14.38 -12.64
N LEU A 348 -10.29 -15.03 -12.83
CA LEU A 348 -10.58 -15.74 -14.06
C LEU A 348 -11.21 -14.76 -15.05
N LEU A 349 -10.53 -14.52 -16.17
CA LEU A 349 -10.97 -13.63 -17.23
C LEU A 349 -11.45 -14.44 -18.43
N ARG A 350 -12.56 -13.99 -19.03
CA ARG A 350 -13.05 -14.45 -20.33
C ARG A 350 -13.17 -13.25 -21.26
N ASN A 351 -12.38 -13.22 -22.33
CA ASN A 351 -12.30 -12.10 -23.28
C ASN A 351 -12.07 -10.75 -22.58
N GLY A 352 -11.18 -10.74 -21.57
CA GLY A 352 -10.77 -9.53 -20.84
C GLY A 352 -11.72 -9.09 -19.73
N LYS A 353 -12.80 -9.83 -19.48
CA LYS A 353 -13.75 -9.56 -18.39
C LYS A 353 -13.59 -10.59 -17.28
N VAL A 354 -13.51 -10.13 -16.04
CA VAL A 354 -13.53 -11.02 -14.87
C VAL A 354 -14.88 -11.73 -14.79
N VAL A 355 -14.85 -13.06 -14.77
CA VAL A 355 -16.04 -13.93 -14.64
C VAL A 355 -16.08 -14.69 -13.33
N ASP A 356 -14.93 -14.86 -12.66
CA ASP A 356 -14.83 -15.42 -11.31
C ASP A 356 -13.56 -14.91 -10.61
N GLN A 357 -13.53 -14.92 -9.28
CA GLN A 357 -12.36 -14.54 -8.50
C GLN A 357 -12.23 -15.32 -7.18
N ARG A 358 -11.00 -15.49 -6.70
CA ARG A 358 -10.67 -16.01 -5.36
C ARG A 358 -9.66 -15.07 -4.69
N LYS A 359 -9.77 -14.90 -3.37
CA LYS A 359 -8.91 -13.99 -2.60
C LYS A 359 -8.27 -14.75 -1.44
N GLY A 360 -7.03 -14.40 -1.13
CA GLY A 360 -6.24 -15.03 -0.09
C GLY A 360 -5.73 -16.42 -0.49
N TRP A 361 -5.11 -17.09 0.47
CA TRP A 361 -4.62 -18.46 0.34
C TRP A 361 -4.94 -19.25 1.62
N PRO A 362 -6.17 -19.76 1.77
CA PRO A 362 -6.55 -20.60 2.92
C PRO A 362 -5.88 -21.99 2.83
N ASP A 363 -6.07 -22.82 3.84
CA ASP A 363 -5.53 -24.20 3.88
C ASP A 363 -5.97 -25.02 2.65
N GLU A 364 -7.20 -24.83 2.16
CA GLU A 364 -7.73 -25.45 0.94
C GLU A 364 -7.38 -24.69 -0.36
N GLY A 365 -6.53 -23.67 -0.29
CA GLY A 365 -6.27 -22.71 -1.38
C GLY A 365 -5.86 -23.37 -2.70
N LYS A 366 -5.08 -24.44 -2.64
CA LYS A 366 -4.71 -25.24 -3.82
C LYS A 366 -5.92 -25.91 -4.48
N ALA A 367 -6.82 -26.49 -3.69
CA ALA A 367 -8.03 -27.13 -4.21
C ALA A 367 -8.98 -26.10 -4.83
N GLU A 368 -9.13 -24.93 -4.20
CA GLU A 368 -9.93 -23.83 -4.73
C GLU A 368 -9.36 -23.26 -6.04
N LEU A 369 -8.04 -23.13 -6.14
CA LEU A 369 -7.37 -22.73 -7.37
C LEU A 369 -7.61 -23.75 -8.51
N VAL A 370 -7.53 -25.05 -8.22
CA VAL A 370 -7.85 -26.10 -9.20
C VAL A 370 -9.30 -26.00 -9.66
N LYS A 371 -10.26 -25.81 -8.74
CA LYS A 371 -11.67 -25.61 -9.12
C LYS A 371 -11.87 -24.40 -10.03
N LEU A 372 -11.18 -23.29 -9.73
CA LEU A 372 -11.23 -22.08 -10.56
C LEU A 372 -10.70 -22.35 -11.98
N ILE A 373 -9.59 -23.09 -12.10
CA ILE A 373 -9.01 -23.49 -13.39
C ILE A 373 -9.94 -24.47 -14.14
N ASP A 374 -10.54 -25.43 -13.46
CA ASP A 374 -11.39 -26.42 -14.11
C ASP A 374 -12.72 -25.79 -14.60
N ALA A 375 -13.22 -24.76 -13.91
CA ALA A 375 -14.34 -23.92 -14.37
C ALA A 375 -13.99 -23.09 -15.61
N ALA A 376 -12.71 -22.78 -15.81
CA ALA A 376 -12.19 -22.04 -16.96
C ALA A 376 -12.24 -22.84 -18.27
N ALA A 377 -12.18 -24.17 -18.16
CA ALA A 377 -12.11 -25.12 -19.27
C ALA A 377 -13.50 -25.56 -19.80
N GLN A 378 -14.59 -25.14 -19.13
CA GLN A 378 -15.98 -25.34 -19.52
C GLN A 378 -16.54 -24.09 -20.19
#